data_AF-A0A1T4V0Z2-F1
#
_entry.id   AF-A0A1T4V0Z2-F1
#
_cell.length_a   1.000
_cell.length_b   1.000
_cell.length_c   1.000
_cell.angle_alpha   90.00
_cell.angle_beta   90.00
_cell.angle_gamma   90.00
#
_symmetry.space_group_name_H-M   'P 1'
#
loop_
_entity.id
_entity.type
_entity.pdbx_description
1 polymer ?
#
loop_
_entity_poly.entity_id
_entity_poly.type
_entity_poly.pdbx_seq_one_letter_code
_entity_poly.pdbx_strand_id
1 'polypeptide(L)'
;MIGLITSVLGMVGGYVKDRQTIRARQQERQDKLEEAITTAQTQRIAQGDTNAAELDRLSITQRGWKDEYLLILTTLPIMLAFVPSLAPYVGAGFKALADNVPEYYWYALAMIYIDTFGFRRMLRVAIEHWLASKTKGV
;
A
#
# COMPACT_ATOMS: atom_id res chain seq x y z
N MET A 1 30.93 -75.18 -2.70
CA MET A 1 29.61 -74.83 -3.27
C MET A 1 28.66 -74.10 -2.31
N ILE A 2 28.96 -73.98 -1.00
CA ILE A 2 28.08 -73.27 -0.03
C ILE A 2 28.30 -71.74 -0.03
N GLY A 3 29.52 -71.26 -0.34
CA GLY A 3 29.85 -69.83 -0.35
C GLY A 3 29.28 -69.00 -1.50
N LEU A 4 28.87 -69.62 -2.62
CA LEU A 4 28.27 -68.91 -3.76
C LEU A 4 26.79 -68.58 -3.52
N ILE A 5 26.08 -69.44 -2.79
CA ILE A 5 24.65 -69.24 -2.49
C ILE A 5 24.47 -68.10 -1.47
N THR A 6 25.37 -67.97 -0.50
CA THR A 6 25.36 -66.86 0.46
C THR A 6 25.69 -65.51 -0.17
N SER A 7 26.58 -65.46 -1.15
CA SER A 7 26.90 -64.22 -1.89
C SER A 7 25.74 -63.73 -2.77
N VAL A 8 25.02 -64.65 -3.42
CA VAL A 8 23.86 -64.30 -4.26
C VAL A 8 22.67 -63.86 -3.39
N LEU A 9 22.41 -64.54 -2.27
CA LEU A 9 21.39 -64.11 -1.30
C LEU A 9 21.70 -62.74 -0.71
N GLY A 10 22.98 -62.43 -0.45
CA GLY A 10 23.42 -61.10 -0.01
C GLY A 10 23.21 -60.00 -1.05
N MET A 11 23.43 -60.27 -2.33
CA MET A 11 23.20 -59.30 -3.42
C MET A 11 21.70 -59.05 -3.66
N VAL A 12 20.87 -60.09 -3.64
CA VAL A 12 19.40 -59.94 -3.80
C VAL A 12 18.80 -59.21 -2.60
N GLY A 13 19.28 -59.51 -1.39
CA GLY A 13 18.89 -58.78 -0.17
C GLY A 13 19.32 -57.31 -0.18
N GLY A 14 20.51 -57.01 -0.71
CA GLY A 14 21.02 -55.65 -0.88
C GLY A 14 20.16 -54.79 -1.83
N TYR A 15 19.79 -55.33 -2.99
CA TYR A 15 19.01 -54.58 -4.00
C TYR A 15 17.59 -54.22 -3.54
N VAL A 16 16.93 -55.12 -2.78
CA VAL A 16 15.60 -54.85 -2.20
C VAL A 16 15.68 -53.81 -1.09
N LYS A 17 16.73 -53.88 -0.25
CA LYS A 17 16.99 -52.92 0.83
C LYS A 17 17.34 -51.53 0.28
N ASP A 18 18.10 -51.46 -0.80
CA ASP A 18 18.42 -50.20 -1.48
C ASP A 18 17.16 -49.54 -2.07
N ARG A 19 16.24 -50.32 -2.65
CA ARG A 19 14.98 -49.77 -3.17
C ARG A 19 14.08 -49.23 -2.05
N GLN A 20 14.07 -49.87 -0.88
CA GLN A 20 13.35 -49.37 0.30
C GLN A 20 13.97 -48.09 0.85
N THR A 21 15.29 -48.00 0.94
CA THR A 21 15.96 -46.79 1.44
C THR A 21 15.82 -45.60 0.48
N ILE A 22 15.80 -45.84 -0.84
CA ILE A 22 15.54 -44.79 -1.84
C ILE A 22 14.11 -44.25 -1.71
N ARG A 23 13.11 -45.13 -1.52
CA ARG A 23 11.71 -44.71 -1.30
C ARG A 23 11.53 -43.96 0.01
N ALA A 24 12.14 -44.42 1.09
CA ALA A 24 12.11 -43.72 2.38
C ALA A 24 12.72 -42.31 2.28
N ARG A 25 13.86 -42.17 1.59
CA ARG A 25 14.48 -40.85 1.33
C ARG A 25 13.64 -39.95 0.43
N GLN A 26 12.86 -40.52 -0.50
CA GLN A 26 11.94 -39.75 -1.34
C GLN A 26 10.71 -39.26 -0.58
N GLN A 27 10.19 -40.05 0.35
CA GLN A 27 9.12 -39.64 1.26
C GLN A 27 9.62 -38.53 2.20
N GLU A 28 10.78 -38.72 2.82
CA GLU A 28 11.37 -37.72 3.71
C GLU A 28 11.63 -36.36 3.01
N ARG A 29 11.98 -36.38 1.71
CA ARG A 29 12.12 -35.14 0.91
C ARG A 29 10.79 -34.48 0.62
N GLN A 30 9.74 -35.25 0.36
CA GLN A 30 8.40 -34.73 0.10
C GLN A 30 7.81 -34.14 1.38
N ASP A 31 7.96 -34.82 2.51
CA ASP A 31 7.50 -34.34 3.82
C ASP A 31 8.19 -33.02 4.19
N LYS A 32 9.51 -32.91 3.98
CA LYS A 32 10.27 -31.66 4.19
C LYS A 32 9.84 -30.53 3.25
N LEU A 33 9.47 -30.87 2.01
CA LEU A 33 8.97 -29.90 1.03
C LEU A 33 7.59 -29.37 1.44
N GLU A 34 6.70 -30.26 1.86
CA GLU A 34 5.35 -29.93 2.31
C GLU A 34 5.39 -29.11 3.62
N GLU A 35 6.28 -29.45 4.54
CA GLU A 35 6.53 -28.68 5.76
C GLU A 35 7.09 -27.28 5.45
N ALA A 36 8.03 -27.17 4.52
CA ALA A 36 8.58 -25.89 4.08
C ALA A 36 7.53 -25.01 3.38
N ILE A 37 6.67 -25.59 2.54
CA ILE A 37 5.55 -24.89 1.88
C ILE A 37 4.54 -24.40 2.92
N THR A 38 4.16 -25.26 3.86
CA THR A 38 3.21 -24.93 4.94
C THR A 38 3.77 -23.84 5.84
N THR A 39 5.06 -23.92 6.18
CA THR A 39 5.76 -22.91 6.99
C THR A 39 5.86 -21.59 6.25
N ALA A 40 6.19 -21.60 4.96
CA ALA A 40 6.23 -20.39 4.12
C ALA A 40 4.84 -19.77 3.96
N GLN A 41 3.78 -20.56 3.77
CA GLN A 41 2.40 -20.06 3.74
C GLN A 41 1.98 -19.45 5.08
N THR A 42 2.28 -20.12 6.19
CA THR A 42 1.97 -19.62 7.54
C THR A 42 2.73 -18.33 7.83
N GLN A 43 4.02 -18.25 7.46
CA GLN A 43 4.80 -17.03 7.55
C GLN A 43 4.25 -15.91 6.67
N ARG A 44 3.79 -16.21 5.45
CA ARG A 44 3.16 -15.21 4.56
C ARG A 44 1.84 -14.69 5.11
N ILE A 45 1.04 -15.53 5.75
CA ILE A 45 -0.22 -15.13 6.40
C ILE A 45 0.09 -14.26 7.62
N ALA A 46 1.01 -14.69 8.50
CA ALA A 46 1.45 -13.92 9.65
C ALA A 46 2.10 -12.58 9.25
N GLN A 47 2.89 -12.57 8.17
CA GLN A 47 3.43 -11.35 7.57
C GLN A 47 2.32 -10.49 6.96
N GLY A 48 1.30 -11.09 6.34
CA GLY A 48 0.14 -10.37 5.82
C GLY A 48 -0.61 -9.58 6.89
N ASP A 49 -0.87 -10.22 8.04
CA ASP A 49 -1.55 -9.59 9.17
C ASP A 49 -0.70 -8.52 9.86
N THR A 50 0.60 -8.78 10.02
CA THR A 50 1.54 -7.78 10.60
C THR A 50 1.76 -6.60 9.66
N ASN A 51 1.90 -6.85 8.35
CA ASN A 51 2.01 -5.78 7.35
C ASN A 51 0.73 -4.94 7.27
N ALA A 52 -0.46 -5.55 7.36
CA ALA A 52 -1.71 -4.79 7.39
C ALA A 52 -1.79 -3.87 8.63
N ALA A 53 -1.47 -4.39 9.82
CA ALA A 53 -1.45 -3.61 11.05
C ALA A 53 -0.36 -2.52 11.05
N GLU A 54 0.79 -2.78 10.40
CA GLU A 54 1.88 -1.82 10.27
C GLU A 54 1.59 -0.75 9.21
N LEU A 55 0.94 -1.11 8.11
CA LEU A 55 0.42 -0.17 7.11
C LEU A 55 -0.67 0.73 7.70
N ASP A 56 -1.58 0.17 8.51
CA ASP A 56 -2.58 0.95 9.24
C ASP A 56 -1.92 1.90 10.24
N ARG A 57 -0.92 1.44 11.01
CA ARG A 57 -0.14 2.30 11.91
C ARG A 57 0.62 3.39 11.18
N LEU A 58 1.25 3.08 10.04
CA LEU A 58 1.93 4.07 9.20
C LEU A 58 0.93 5.08 8.63
N SER A 59 -0.26 4.65 8.22
CA SER A 59 -1.31 5.53 7.70
C SER A 59 -1.87 6.48 8.76
N ILE A 60 -1.98 6.03 10.01
CA ILE A 60 -2.43 6.85 11.14
C ILE A 60 -1.32 7.81 11.59
N THR A 61 -0.07 7.35 11.63
CA THR A 61 1.08 8.16 12.05
C THR A 61 1.46 9.22 11.00
N GLN A 62 1.17 8.96 9.71
CA GLN A 62 1.37 9.91 8.62
C GLN A 62 0.18 10.82 8.34
N ARG A 63 -0.88 10.87 9.18
CA ARG A 63 -1.85 11.96 9.07
C ARG A 63 -1.11 13.29 9.23
N GLY A 64 -0.96 13.99 8.11
CA GLY A 64 -0.23 15.24 8.07
C GLY A 64 -1.01 16.29 8.84
N TRP A 65 -0.37 16.92 9.82
CA TRP A 65 -0.92 18.10 10.50
C TRP A 65 -1.30 19.21 9.49
N LYS A 66 -0.68 19.21 8.31
CA LYS A 66 -0.97 20.13 7.20
C LYS A 66 -2.40 19.96 6.68
N ASP A 67 -2.86 18.72 6.54
CA ASP A 67 -4.19 18.38 6.03
C ASP A 67 -5.25 18.88 7.01
N GLU A 68 -5.04 18.64 8.31
CA GLU A 68 -5.91 19.12 9.38
C GLU A 68 -5.89 20.65 9.49
N TYR A 69 -4.72 21.26 9.36
CA TYR A 69 -4.59 22.72 9.33
C TYR A 69 -5.38 23.34 8.18
N LEU A 70 -5.24 22.84 6.95
CA LEU A 70 -5.98 23.35 5.80
C LEU A 70 -7.48 23.08 5.94
N LEU A 71 -7.87 21.93 6.48
CA LEU A 71 -9.28 21.62 6.74
C LEU A 71 -9.88 22.64 7.71
N ILE A 72 -9.21 22.94 8.82
CA ILE A 72 -9.67 23.94 9.80
C ILE A 72 -9.68 25.33 9.16
N LEU A 73 -8.61 25.73 8.48
CA LEU A 73 -8.50 27.03 7.82
C LEU A 73 -9.64 27.26 6.82
N THR A 74 -10.05 26.23 6.09
CA THR A 74 -11.12 26.31 5.09
C THR A 74 -12.51 26.31 5.73
N THR A 75 -12.73 25.47 6.75
CA THR A 75 -14.06 25.24 7.32
C THR A 75 -14.44 26.22 8.42
N LEU A 76 -13.45 26.77 9.13
CA LEU A 76 -13.68 27.67 10.26
C LEU A 76 -14.44 28.95 9.85
N PRO A 77 -14.08 29.67 8.77
CA PRO A 77 -14.86 30.82 8.32
C PRO A 77 -16.32 30.48 7.98
N ILE A 78 -16.56 29.28 7.44
CA ILE A 78 -17.92 28.81 7.11
C ILE A 78 -18.73 28.64 8.39
N MET A 79 -18.16 28.01 9.41
CA MET A 79 -18.83 27.83 10.70
C MET A 79 -19.09 29.18 11.40
N LEU A 80 -18.11 30.09 11.36
CA LEU A 80 -18.22 31.42 11.98
C LEU A 80 -19.26 32.32 11.30
N ALA A 81 -19.55 32.11 10.01
CA ALA A 81 -20.58 32.84 9.29
C ALA A 81 -22.00 32.60 9.84
N PHE A 82 -22.24 31.49 10.55
CA PHE A 82 -23.53 31.21 11.20
C PHE A 82 -23.69 31.87 12.56
N VAL A 83 -22.62 32.47 13.12
CA VAL A 83 -22.66 33.18 14.41
C VAL A 83 -22.93 34.66 14.15
N PRO A 84 -24.10 35.22 14.52
CA PRO A 84 -24.48 36.59 14.14
C PRO A 84 -23.48 37.68 14.55
N SER A 85 -22.81 37.51 15.70
CA SER A 85 -21.80 38.45 16.18
C SER A 85 -20.46 38.38 15.43
N LEU A 86 -20.17 37.25 14.77
CA LEU A 86 -18.89 37.00 14.10
C LEU A 86 -19.00 37.12 12.57
N ALA A 87 -20.19 36.90 12.01
CA ALA A 87 -20.45 36.98 10.58
C ALA A 87 -19.95 38.29 9.91
N PRO A 88 -20.09 39.49 10.51
CA PRO A 88 -19.56 40.72 9.92
C PRO A 88 -18.03 40.70 9.74
N TYR A 89 -17.30 40.11 10.69
CA TYR A 89 -15.84 40.01 10.63
C TYR A 89 -15.40 39.01 9.56
N VAL A 90 -16.12 37.89 9.40
CA VAL A 90 -15.87 36.92 8.33
C VAL A 90 -16.04 37.57 6.97
N GLY A 91 -17.14 38.30 6.75
CA GLY A 91 -17.40 39.02 5.51
C GLY A 91 -16.34 40.09 5.21
N ALA A 92 -15.98 40.90 6.21
CA ALA A 92 -14.92 41.90 6.08
C ALA A 92 -13.56 41.27 5.77
N GLY A 93 -13.25 40.13 6.37
CA GLY A 93 -12.03 39.37 6.10
C GLY A 93 -11.95 38.88 4.66
N PHE A 94 -13.00 38.24 4.15
CA PHE A 94 -13.04 37.81 2.74
C PHE A 94 -12.94 38.96 1.76
N LYS A 95 -13.58 40.10 2.05
CA LYS A 95 -13.44 41.31 1.25
C LYS A 95 -12.00 41.82 1.25
N ALA A 96 -11.36 41.90 2.41
CA ALA A 96 -9.96 42.31 2.50
C ALA A 96 -9.02 41.36 1.75
N LEU A 97 -9.27 40.05 1.79
CA LEU A 97 -8.52 39.06 1.02
C LEU A 97 -8.68 39.26 -0.48
N ALA A 98 -9.91 39.48 -0.96
CA ALA A 98 -10.17 39.72 -2.37
C ALA A 98 -9.52 41.02 -2.88
N ASP A 99 -9.56 42.09 -2.07
CA ASP A 99 -9.10 43.41 -2.46
C ASP A 99 -7.57 43.56 -2.38
N ASN A 100 -6.90 42.86 -1.45
CA ASN A 100 -5.47 43.09 -1.15
C ASN A 100 -4.54 41.95 -1.53
N VAL A 101 -5.04 40.72 -1.76
CA VAL A 101 -4.17 39.57 -2.07
C VAL A 101 -3.98 39.45 -3.58
N PRO A 102 -2.74 39.49 -4.09
CA PRO A 102 -2.47 39.32 -5.52
C PRO A 102 -2.89 37.94 -6.05
N GLU A 103 -3.26 37.90 -7.34
CA GLU A 103 -3.77 36.68 -7.99
C GLU A 103 -2.79 35.49 -7.94
N TYR A 104 -1.49 35.75 -8.10
CA TYR A 104 -0.48 34.69 -8.08
C TYR A 104 -0.44 33.90 -6.76
N TYR A 105 -0.80 34.55 -5.65
CA TYR A 105 -0.83 33.91 -4.34
C TYR A 105 -1.94 32.86 -4.26
N TRP A 106 -3.10 33.14 -4.87
CA TRP A 106 -4.21 32.20 -4.95
C TRP A 106 -3.86 30.96 -5.77
N TYR A 107 -3.08 31.10 -6.83
CA TYR A 107 -2.58 29.96 -7.60
C TYR A 107 -1.63 29.07 -6.78
N ALA A 108 -0.72 29.67 -6.02
CA ALA A 108 0.16 28.93 -5.12
C ALA A 108 -0.64 28.20 -4.03
N LEU A 109 -1.63 28.86 -3.43
CA LEU A 109 -2.51 28.27 -2.43
C LEU A 109 -3.32 27.11 -3.02
N ALA A 110 -3.91 27.28 -4.22
CA ALA A 110 -4.63 26.21 -4.90
C ALA A 110 -3.74 24.98 -5.16
N MET A 111 -2.47 25.18 -5.52
CA MET A 111 -1.53 24.07 -5.71
C MET A 111 -1.23 23.32 -4.40
N ILE A 112 -1.13 24.05 -3.28
CA ILE A 112 -1.00 23.44 -1.94
C ILE A 112 -2.23 22.59 -1.61
N TYR A 113 -3.45 23.07 -1.90
CA TYR A 113 -4.68 22.30 -1.68
C TYR A 113 -4.72 21.03 -2.54
N ILE A 114 -4.34 21.13 -3.81
CA ILE A 114 -4.30 19.98 -4.73
C ILE A 114 -3.33 18.91 -4.24
N ASP A 115 -2.17 19.34 -3.73
CA ASP A 115 -1.16 18.43 -3.19
C ASP A 115 -1.64 17.77 -1.89
N THR A 116 -2.14 18.58 -0.96
CA THR A 116 -2.51 18.14 0.40
C THR A 116 -3.74 17.22 0.40
N PHE A 117 -4.76 17.52 -0.41
CA PHE A 117 -5.97 16.68 -0.51
C PHE A 117 -5.85 15.53 -1.51
N GLY A 118 -4.66 15.30 -2.10
CA GLY A 118 -4.44 14.18 -3.01
C GLY A 118 -5.10 14.32 -4.39
N PHE A 119 -5.53 15.53 -4.78
CA PHE A 119 -6.13 15.78 -6.10
C PHE A 119 -5.11 15.77 -7.25
N ARG A 120 -3.82 15.58 -6.96
CA ARG A 120 -2.72 15.52 -7.96
C ARG A 120 -3.02 14.59 -9.14
N ARG A 121 -3.61 13.41 -8.90
CA ARG A 121 -3.98 12.46 -9.97
C ARG A 121 -5.10 13.00 -10.85
N MET A 122 -6.12 13.60 -10.24
CA MET A 122 -7.25 14.20 -10.98
C MET A 122 -6.79 15.38 -11.82
N LEU A 123 -5.91 16.23 -11.28
CA LEU A 123 -5.30 17.34 -12.00
C LEU A 123 -4.56 16.85 -13.25
N ARG A 124 -3.73 15.80 -13.12
CA ARG A 124 -3.01 15.22 -14.27
C ARG A 124 -3.99 14.76 -15.36
N VAL A 125 -5.02 14.01 -15.00
CA VAL A 125 -6.02 13.50 -15.97
C VAL A 125 -6.76 14.65 -16.65
N ALA A 126 -7.12 15.69 -15.91
CA ALA A 126 -7.77 16.88 -16.47
C ALA A 126 -6.87 17.60 -17.47
N ILE A 127 -5.58 17.76 -17.15
CA ILE A 127 -4.59 18.38 -18.04
C ILE A 127 -4.40 17.53 -19.31
N GLU A 128 -4.29 16.21 -19.19
CA GLU A 128 -4.16 15.29 -20.33
C GLU A 128 -5.37 15.41 -21.27
N HIS A 129 -6.59 15.43 -20.73
CA HIS A 129 -7.81 15.64 -21.51
C HIS A 129 -7.85 17.02 -22.19
N TRP A 130 -7.44 18.07 -21.48
CA TRP A 130 -7.40 19.42 -22.02
C TRP A 130 -6.37 19.57 -23.14
N LEU A 131 -5.20 18.94 -23.02
CA LEU A 131 -4.20 18.91 -24.09
C LEU A 131 -4.68 18.10 -25.31
N ALA A 132 -5.38 16.99 -25.08
CA ALA A 132 -5.94 16.16 -26.13
C ALA A 132 -7.08 16.85 -26.89
N SER A 133 -7.90 17.67 -26.21
CA SER A 133 -8.95 18.44 -26.89
C SER A 133 -8.38 19.58 -27.72
N LYS A 134 -7.28 20.21 -27.27
CA LYS A 134 -6.61 21.30 -28.00
C LYS A 134 -5.89 20.82 -29.26
N THR A 135 -5.34 19.61 -29.23
CA THR A 135 -4.62 19.00 -30.37
C THR A 135 -5.55 18.43 -31.44
N LYS A 136 -6.81 18.11 -31.12
CA LYS A 136 -7.83 17.69 -32.09
C LYS A 136 -8.59 18.84 -32.76
N GLY A 137 -8.34 20.08 -32.34
CA GLY A 137 -8.98 21.30 -32.86
C GLY A 137 -8.17 22.04 -33.93
N VAL A 138 -7.10 21.44 -34.46
CA VAL A 138 -6.31 21.89 -35.63
C VAL A 138 -6.33 20.77 -36.65
#